data_AF-A0A942S7Q8-F1
#
_entry.id   AF-A0A942S7Q8-F1
#
_cell.length_a   1.000
_cell.length_b   1.000
_cell.length_c   1.000
_cell.angle_alpha   90.00
_cell.angle_beta   90.00
_cell.angle_gamma   90.00
#
_symmetry.space_group_name_H-M   'P 1'
#
loop_
_entity.id
_entity.type
_entity.pdbx_description
1 polymer ?
#
loop_
_entity_poly.entity_id
_entity_poly.type
_entity_poly.pdbx_seq_one_letter_code
_entity_poly.pdbx_strand_id
1 'polypeptide(L)'
;AERQSWSSNNASGAFNSPLKLPVAGLRGLGNGSLFYVGSDGYYYSSSVNGTLAWGLGFDYSAANVSYSGRAIGFSVRCIKD
;
A
#
# COMPACT_ATOMS: atom_id res chain seq x y z
N ALA A 1 3.56 -12.62 3.26
CA ALA A 1 2.62 -13.45 2.49
C ALA A 1 2.33 -12.79 1.14
N GLU A 2 1.49 -11.75 1.04
CA GLU A 2 1.07 -11.21 -0.27
C GLU A 2 2.22 -10.76 -1.18
N ARG A 3 3.09 -9.82 -0.75
CA ARG A 3 4.19 -9.36 -1.60
C ARG A 3 5.09 -10.51 -2.10
N GLN A 4 5.24 -11.56 -1.30
CA GLN A 4 6.10 -12.70 -1.66
C GLN A 4 5.51 -13.52 -2.81
N SER A 5 4.24 -13.35 -3.17
CA SER A 5 3.63 -13.99 -4.33
C SER A 5 3.87 -13.24 -5.63
N TRP A 6 4.57 -12.10 -5.60
CA TRP A 6 4.78 -11.26 -6.77
C TRP A 6 6.00 -11.73 -7.56
N SER A 7 5.88 -11.75 -8.89
CA SER A 7 7.00 -12.05 -9.79
C SER A 7 8.08 -10.96 -9.77
N SER A 8 7.69 -9.71 -9.49
CA SER A 8 8.59 -8.57 -9.28
C SER A 8 8.15 -7.75 -8.07
N ASN A 9 9.11 -7.27 -7.28
CA ASN A 9 8.82 -6.44 -6.11
C ASN A 9 8.63 -4.97 -6.49
N ASN A 10 7.63 -4.66 -7.30
CA ASN A 10 7.29 -3.30 -7.76
C ASN A 10 5.82 -3.22 -8.19
N ALA A 11 5.38 -2.05 -8.68
CA ALA A 11 4.01 -1.79 -9.11
C ALA A 11 3.49 -2.75 -10.18
N SER A 12 4.35 -3.19 -11.10
CA SER A 12 3.96 -4.19 -12.11
C SER A 12 3.64 -5.55 -11.46
N GLY A 13 4.47 -6.00 -10.52
CA GLY A 13 4.22 -7.24 -9.78
C GLY A 13 3.01 -7.13 -8.85
N ALA A 14 2.81 -5.97 -8.22
CA ALA A 14 1.64 -5.68 -7.40
C ALA A 14 0.33 -5.79 -8.20
N PHE A 15 0.30 -5.23 -9.41
CA PHE A 15 -0.88 -5.27 -10.27
C PHE A 15 -1.16 -6.66 -10.84
N ASN A 16 -0.10 -7.43 -11.13
CA ASN A 16 -0.21 -8.81 -11.60
C ASN A 16 -0.40 -9.85 -10.48
N SER A 17 -0.41 -9.42 -9.22
CA SER A 17 -0.67 -10.29 -8.06
C SER A 17 -2.11 -10.82 -8.05
N PRO A 18 -2.41 -11.88 -7.27
CA PRO A 18 -3.77 -12.35 -7.08
C PRO A 18 -4.74 -11.26 -6.59
N LEU A 19 -4.27 -10.34 -5.74
CA LEU A 19 -5.08 -9.25 -5.20
C LEU A 19 -5.21 -8.04 -6.14
N LYS A 20 -4.40 -7.99 -7.22
CA LYS A 20 -4.37 -6.93 -8.23
C LYS A 20 -4.37 -5.54 -7.60
N LEU A 21 -3.29 -5.19 -6.92
CA LEU A 21 -3.20 -3.94 -6.17
C LEU A 21 -2.82 -2.78 -7.12
N PRO A 22 -3.71 -1.81 -7.37
CA PRO A 22 -3.39 -0.63 -8.18
C PRO A 22 -2.55 0.40 -7.40
N VAL A 23 -1.88 1.27 -8.17
CA VAL A 23 -1.18 2.48 -7.72
C VAL A 23 -2.16 3.63 -7.40
N ALA A 24 -2.98 3.42 -6.37
CA ALA A 24 -4.05 4.36 -5.99
C ALA A 24 -3.53 5.65 -5.29
N GLY A 25 -2.25 5.73 -4.97
CA GLY A 25 -1.68 6.81 -4.17
C GLY A 25 -2.18 6.78 -2.71
N LEU A 26 -2.21 7.95 -2.09
CA LEU A 26 -2.67 8.14 -0.72
C LEU A 26 -3.45 9.46 -0.55
N ARG A 27 -4.18 9.57 0.56
CA ARG A 27 -4.76 10.82 1.04
C ARG A 27 -3.94 11.42 2.18
N GLY A 28 -3.52 12.68 2.07
CA GLY A 28 -2.75 13.37 3.10
C GLY A 28 -3.57 13.71 4.34
N LEU A 29 -2.96 13.54 5.52
CA LEU A 29 -3.63 13.72 6.82
C LEU A 29 -4.02 15.17 7.15
N GLY A 30 -3.33 16.17 6.58
CA GLY A 30 -3.51 17.58 6.95
C GLY A 30 -4.67 18.28 6.25
N ASN A 31 -4.93 17.92 4.99
CA ASN A 31 -5.91 18.62 4.14
C ASN A 31 -6.72 17.69 3.23
N GLY A 32 -6.50 16.38 3.29
CA GLY A 32 -7.20 15.43 2.45
C GLY A 32 -6.78 15.41 0.98
N SER A 33 -5.69 16.10 0.60
CA SER A 33 -5.16 16.08 -0.77
C SER A 33 -4.72 14.68 -1.19
N LEU A 34 -4.83 14.41 -2.49
CA LEU A 34 -4.37 13.16 -3.08
C LEU A 34 -2.91 13.30 -3.50
N PHE A 35 -2.10 12.31 -3.16
CA PHE A 35 -0.68 12.26 -3.51
C PHE A 35 -0.38 10.94 -4.23
N TYR A 36 0.55 11.00 -5.19
CA TYR A 36 1.11 9.83 -5.90
C TYR A 36 0.08 8.95 -6.62
N VAL A 37 -1.07 9.52 -6.97
CA VAL A 37 -2.10 8.82 -7.72
C VAL A 37 -1.55 8.46 -9.10
N GLY A 38 -1.60 7.18 -9.45
CA GLY A 38 -1.09 6.67 -10.71
C GLY A 38 0.42 6.34 -10.73
N SER A 39 1.16 6.63 -9.64
CA SER A 39 2.59 6.31 -9.54
C SER A 39 2.90 5.30 -8.43
N ASP A 40 2.20 5.39 -7.30
CA ASP A 40 2.52 4.60 -6.10
C ASP A 40 1.27 3.90 -5.55
N GLY A 41 1.47 2.75 -4.93
CA GLY A 41 0.44 2.03 -4.19
C GLY A 41 0.75 2.00 -2.70
N TYR A 42 -0.22 2.37 -1.88
CA TYR A 42 -0.11 2.33 -0.42
C TYR A 42 -1.31 1.58 0.19
N TYR A 43 -1.04 0.53 0.95
CA TYR A 43 -2.06 -0.32 1.57
C TYR A 43 -1.76 -0.57 3.04
N TYR A 44 -2.73 -0.36 3.92
CA TYR A 44 -2.61 -0.79 5.31
C TYR A 44 -2.82 -2.30 5.49
N SER A 45 -2.07 -2.85 6.43
CA SER A 45 -2.35 -4.13 7.08
C SER A 45 -3.22 -3.92 8.32
N SER A 46 -3.87 -4.98 8.78
CA SER A 46 -4.58 -5.01 10.07
C SER A 46 -3.64 -4.99 11.28
N SER A 47 -2.33 -5.20 11.08
CA SER A 47 -1.32 -5.14 12.14
C SER A 47 -1.02 -3.71 12.58
N VAL A 48 -1.39 -3.36 13.81
CA VAL A 48 -1.21 -2.02 14.40
C VAL A 48 0.00 -1.93 15.34
N ASN A 49 0.57 -0.74 15.48
CA ASN A 49 1.60 -0.41 16.46
C ASN A 49 1.36 1.00 17.02
N GLY A 50 0.58 1.10 18.11
CA GLY A 50 0.19 2.37 18.71
C GLY A 50 -0.60 3.26 17.75
N THR A 51 -0.07 4.45 17.45
CA THR A 51 -0.65 5.40 16.48
C THR A 51 -0.28 5.08 15.03
N LEU A 52 0.57 4.08 14.82
CA LEU A 52 1.03 3.61 13.51
C LEU A 52 0.33 2.30 13.13
N ALA A 53 0.36 1.98 11.84
CA ALA A 53 0.01 0.66 11.33
C ALA A 53 1.06 0.21 10.31
N TRP A 54 1.22 -1.11 10.18
CA TRP A 54 2.01 -1.67 9.10
C TRP A 54 1.36 -1.38 7.75
N GLY A 55 2.16 -0.95 6.79
CA GLY A 55 1.74 -0.65 5.44
C GLY A 55 2.67 -1.26 4.39
N LEU A 56 2.09 -1.61 3.25
CA LEU A 56 2.77 -1.98 2.02
C LEU A 56 2.81 -0.75 1.11
N GLY A 57 4.02 -0.28 0.80
CA GLY A 57 4.29 0.72 -0.22
C GLY A 57 4.95 0.08 -1.44
N PHE A 58 4.62 0.54 -2.64
CA PHE A 58 5.32 0.14 -3.86
C PHE A 58 5.21 1.21 -4.96
N ASP A 59 6.25 1.29 -5.77
CA ASP A 59 6.36 2.19 -6.93
C ASP A 59 6.89 1.41 -8.15
N TYR A 60 7.32 2.10 -9.22
CA TYR A 60 7.83 1.43 -10.42
C TYR A 60 9.09 0.57 -10.17
N SER A 61 9.87 0.90 -9.14
CA SER A 61 11.20 0.36 -8.87
C SER A 61 11.21 -0.69 -7.77
N ALA A 62 10.43 -0.49 -6.71
CA ALA A 62 10.55 -1.26 -5.48
C ALA A 62 9.21 -1.42 -4.74
N ALA A 63 9.22 -2.31 -3.74
CA ALA A 63 8.14 -2.52 -2.80
C ALA A 63 8.70 -2.77 -1.39
N ASN A 64 8.22 -2.00 -0.41
CA ASN A 64 8.72 -2.01 0.97
C ASN A 64 7.57 -2.11 1.99
N VAL A 65 7.81 -2.81 3.12
CA VAL A 65 6.87 -2.84 4.25
C VAL A 65 7.44 -1.87 5.28
N SER A 66 6.64 -0.93 5.77
CA SER A 66 7.04 -0.03 6.85
C SER A 66 5.83 0.40 7.69
N TYR A 67 6.10 1.07 8.80
CA TYR A 67 5.05 1.68 9.61
C TYR A 67 4.66 3.04 9.04
N SER A 68 3.40 3.41 9.15
CA SER A 68 2.90 4.74 8.80
C SER A 68 1.81 5.17 9.76
N GLY A 69 1.71 6.48 10.02
CA GLY A 69 0.70 7.03 10.91
C GLY A 69 -0.70 6.78 10.36
N ARG A 70 -1.61 6.23 11.18
CA ARG A 70 -2.93 5.76 10.76
C ARG A 70 -3.88 6.85 10.25
N ALA A 71 -3.52 8.11 10.44
CA ALA A 71 -4.25 9.26 9.90
C ALA A 71 -3.97 9.51 8.40
N ILE A 72 -2.93 8.89 7.83
CA ILE A 72 -2.69 8.93 6.39
C ILE A 72 -3.72 8.01 5.73
N GLY A 73 -4.40 8.47 4.68
CA GLY A 73 -5.40 7.66 3.99
C GLY A 73 -4.75 6.72 2.97
N PHE A 74 -4.10 5.66 3.43
CA PHE A 74 -3.75 4.52 2.59
C PHE A 74 -4.99 3.69 2.27
N SER A 75 -4.92 2.93 1.17
CA SER A 75 -5.99 2.01 0.80
C SER A 75 -6.12 0.86 1.82
N VAL A 76 -7.34 0.39 2.04
CA VAL A 76 -7.63 -0.82 2.81
C VAL A 76 -8.38 -1.79 1.90
N ARG A 77 -8.00 -3.07 1.93
CA ARG A 77 -8.68 -4.12 1.17
C ARG A 77 -8.94 -5.28 2.10
N CYS A 78 -10.20 -5.67 2.24
CA CYS A 78 -10.57 -6.91 2.92
C CYS A 78 -10.14 -8.08 2.05
N ILE A 79 -9.44 -9.04 2.65
CA ILE A 79 -9.04 -10.29 2.01
C ILE A 79 -9.96 -11.37 2.57
N LYS A 80 -10.47 -12.23 1.69
CA LYS A 80 -11.21 -13.42 2.08
C LYS A 80 -10.35 -14.63 1.70
N ASP A 81 -10.15 -15.51 2.67
CA ASP A 81 -9.55 -16.84 2.47
C ASP A 81 -10.58 -17.82 1.90
#